data_AF-B1Y9P4-F1
#
_entry.id   AF-B1Y9P4-F1
#
_cell.length_a   1.000
_cell.length_b   1.000
_cell.length_c   1.000
_cell.angle_alpha   90.00
_cell.angle_beta   90.00
_cell.angle_gamma   90.00
#
_symmetry.space_group_name_H-M   'P 1'
#
loop_
_entity.id
_entity.type
_entity.pdbx_description
1 polymer ?
#
loop_
_entity_poly.entity_id
_entity_poly.type
_entity_poly.pdbx_seq_one_letter_code
_entity_poly.pdbx_strand_id
1 'polypeptide(L)' 'MPRCAVCGNEVNFKNVAYIYGDVFVCRDCFPQYYIRNLCKAVERRLRGESPPACGFCSFKKQCDLYVSKTVKSLSSTGG' A
#
# COMPACT_ATOMS: atom_id res chain seq x y z
N MET A 1 -15.37 8.99 0.85
CA MET A 1 -14.55 7.90 0.28
C MET A 1 -13.39 7.60 1.24
N PRO A 2 -12.74 6.43 1.24
CA PRO A 2 -11.61 6.19 2.16
C PRO A 2 -10.50 7.22 1.88
N ARG A 3 -9.87 7.74 2.93
CA ARG A 3 -8.73 8.66 2.82
C ARG A 3 -7.43 7.87 2.86
N CYS A 4 -6.49 8.24 1.99
CA CYS A 4 -5.16 7.64 2.03
C CYS A 4 -4.42 8.09 3.31
N ALA A 5 -3.89 7.14 4.07
CA ALA A 5 -3.11 7.43 5.28
C ALA A 5 -1.75 8.10 5.01
N VAL A 6 -1.29 8.13 3.75
CA VAL A 6 -0.01 8.75 3.35
C VAL A 6 -0.21 10.18 2.85
N CYS A 7 -1.11 10.39 1.87
CA CYS A 7 -1.32 11.72 1.28
C CYS A 7 -2.59 12.45 1.78
N GLY A 8 -3.43 11.81 2.58
CA GLY A 8 -4.68 12.41 3.10
C GLY A 8 -5.83 12.54 2.10
N ASN A 9 -5.56 12.37 0.80
CA ASN A 9 -6.55 12.52 -0.26
C ASN A 9 -7.65 11.45 -0.19
N GLU A 10 -8.87 11.80 -0.58
CA GLU A 10 -9.95 10.83 -0.81
C GLU A 10 -9.64 9.94 -2.02
N VAL A 11 -9.84 8.64 -1.84
CA VAL A 11 -9.46 7.63 -2.83
C VAL A 11 -10.69 6.83 -3.24
N ASN A 12 -10.94 6.71 -4.54
CA ASN A 12 -11.91 5.74 -5.05
C ASN A 12 -11.43 4.31 -4.71
N PHE A 13 -12.33 3.41 -4.33
CA PHE A 13 -11.97 2.02 -4.03
C PHE A 13 -11.16 1.34 -5.13
N LYS A 14 -11.37 1.68 -6.41
CA LYS A 14 -10.57 1.18 -7.55
C LYS A 14 -9.09 1.58 -7.51
N ASN A 15 -8.80 2.71 -6.85
CA ASN A 15 -7.47 3.31 -6.73
C ASN A 15 -6.80 3.02 -5.38
N VAL A 16 -7.43 2.20 -4.53
CA VAL A 16 -6.80 1.66 -3.32
C VAL A 16 -5.82 0.57 -3.74
N ALA A 17 -4.58 0.69 -3.29
CA ALA A 17 -3.52 -0.30 -3.54
C ALA A 17 -3.25 -1.20 -2.34
N TYR A 18 -3.57 -0.72 -1.14
CA TYR A 18 -3.28 -1.41 0.10
C TYR A 18 -4.32 -1.14 1.19
N ILE A 19 -4.66 -2.19 1.95
CA ILE A 19 -5.54 -2.14 3.12
C ILE A 19 -4.90 -2.97 4.23
N TYR A 20 -4.74 -2.39 5.42
CA TYR A 20 -4.28 -3.07 6.63
C TYR A 20 -4.99 -2.49 7.85
N GLY A 21 -5.90 -3.26 8.46
CA GLY A 21 -6.77 -2.74 9.52
C GLY A 21 -7.61 -1.57 9.00
N ASP A 22 -7.45 -0.42 9.64
CA ASP A 22 -8.05 0.89 9.31
C ASP A 22 -7.19 1.74 8.35
N VAL A 23 -6.01 1.27 7.96
CA VAL A 23 -5.08 1.98 7.07
C VAL A 23 -5.37 1.70 5.61
N PHE A 24 -5.63 2.75 4.84
CA PHE A 24 -5.79 2.71 3.38
C PHE A 24 -4.66 3.45 2.68
N VAL A 25 -4.07 2.86 1.63
CA VAL A 25 -3.04 3.52 0.81
C VAL A 25 -3.43 3.50 -0.66
N CYS A 26 -3.39 4.66 -1.33
CA CYS A 26 -3.65 4.76 -2.76
C CYS A 26 -2.49 4.22 -3.60
N ARG A 27 -2.73 3.98 -4.89
CA ARG A 27 -1.72 3.51 -5.85
C ARG A 27 -0.48 4.41 -5.94
N ASP A 28 -0.65 5.72 -5.83
CA ASP A 28 0.44 6.69 -5.97
C ASP A 28 1.35 6.72 -4.74
N CYS A 29 0.78 6.44 -3.56
CA CYS A 29 1.52 6.45 -2.30
C CYS A 29 2.07 5.08 -1.90
N PHE A 30 1.58 4.00 -2.50
CA PHE A 30 2.09 2.67 -2.20
C PHE A 30 3.37 2.42 -3.02
N PRO A 31 4.54 2.28 -2.39
CA PRO A 31 5.81 2.21 -3.10
C PRO A 31 6.06 0.80 -3.59
N GLN A 32 5.60 0.56 -4.82
CA GLN A 32 5.69 -0.73 -5.48
C GLN A 32 7.15 -1.19 -5.68
N TYR A 33 8.11 -0.26 -5.68
CA TYR A 33 9.53 -0.60 -5.75
C TYR A 33 10.05 -1.28 -4.48
N TYR A 34 9.49 -0.98 -3.31
CA TYR A 34 9.98 -1.50 -2.02
C TYR A 34 9.77 -3.01 -1.86
N ILE A 35 8.84 -3.56 -2.63
CA ILE A 35 8.44 -4.96 -2.60
C ILE A 35 8.63 -5.60 -3.99
N ARG A 36 9.29 -4.87 -4.89
CA ARG A 36 9.67 -5.36 -6.22
C ARG A 36 10.60 -6.55 -6.03
N ASN A 37 10.37 -7.62 -6.78
CA ASN A 37 11.06 -8.92 -6.68
C ASN A 37 10.74 -9.76 -5.43
N LEU A 38 10.15 -9.17 -4.39
CA LEU A 38 9.65 -9.90 -3.22
C LEU A 38 8.20 -10.34 -3.48
N CYS A 39 7.24 -9.42 -3.54
CA CYS A 39 5.83 -9.80 -3.77
C CYS A 39 5.53 -9.92 -5.26
N LYS A 40 5.34 -11.16 -5.74
CA LYS A 40 4.88 -11.44 -7.12
C LYS A 40 3.61 -10.66 -7.50
N ALA A 41 2.71 -10.39 -6.56
CA ALA A 41 1.52 -9.59 -6.84
C ALA A 41 1.86 -8.12 -7.14
N VAL A 42 2.90 -7.57 -6.52
CA VAL A 42 3.39 -6.21 -6.81
C VAL A 42 4.11 -6.18 -8.16
N GLU A 43 4.92 -7.19 -8.47
CA GLU A 43 5.58 -7.29 -9.78
C GLU A 43 4.55 -7.33 -10.93
N ARG A 44 3.50 -8.14 -10.79
CA ARG A 44 2.40 -8.21 -11.76
C ARG A 44 1.68 -6.86 -11.90
N ARG A 45 1.46 -6.13 -10.79
CA ARG A 45 0.87 -4.77 -10.84
C ARG A 45 1.74 -3.76 -11.55
N LEU A 46 3.07 -3.81 -11.38
CA LEU A 46 4.02 -2.98 -12.11
C LEU A 46 4.00 -3.24 -13.62
N ARG A 47 3.64 -4.46 -14.04
CA ARG A 47 3.42 -4.83 -15.45
C ARG A 47 2.05 -4.42 -15.98
N GLY A 48 1.22 -3.78 -15.16
CA GLY A 48 -0.16 -3.39 -15.51
C GLY A 48 -1.19 -4.49 -15.29
N GLU A 49 -0.81 -5.64 -14.71
CA GLU A 49 -1.76 -6.70 -14.39
C GLU A 49 -2.51 -6.42 -13.07
N SER A 50 -3.67 -7.06 -12.89
CA SER A 50 -4.46 -6.94 -11.67
C SER A 50 -4.62 -8.29 -10.97
N PRO A 51 -3.55 -8.83 -10.36
CA PRO A 51 -3.62 -10.11 -9.64
C PRO A 51 -4.58 -10.02 -8.44
N PRO A 52 -5.19 -11.15 -8.02
CA PRO A 52 -6.03 -11.20 -6.84
C PRO A 52 -5.32 -10.67 -5.58
N ALA A 53 -6.14 -10.20 -4.62
CA ALA A 53 -5.74 -9.29 -3.55
C ALA A 53 -4.52 -9.74 -2.72
N CYS A 54 -3.84 -8.76 -2.11
CA CYS A 54 -2.62 -8.94 -1.32
C CYS A 54 -2.77 -9.88 -0.10
N GLY A 55 -4.00 -10.25 0.28
CA GLY A 55 -4.31 -11.16 1.40
C GLY A 55 -3.66 -12.54 1.30
N PHE A 56 -3.40 -13.04 0.09
CA PHE A 56 -2.70 -14.31 -0.13
C PHE A 56 -1.23 -14.12 -0.55
N CYS A 57 -0.70 -12.89 -0.56
CA CYS A 57 0.71 -12.68 -0.86
C CYS A 57 1.55 -13.19 0.32
N SER A 58 2.51 -14.10 0.06
CA SER A 58 3.48 -14.58 1.06
C SER A 58 4.29 -13.45 1.72
N PHE A 59 4.29 -12.27 1.11
CA PHE A 59 5.01 -11.07 1.56
C PHE A 59 4.08 -10.06 2.23
N LYS A 60 2.81 -10.39 2.49
CA LYS A 60 1.84 -9.49 3.15
C LYS A 60 2.38 -8.89 4.44
N LYS A 61 3.05 -9.68 5.28
CA LYS A 61 3.66 -9.19 6.53
C LYS A 61 4.69 -8.08 6.28
N GLN A 62 5.49 -8.19 5.21
CA GLN A 62 6.47 -7.16 4.86
C GLN A 62 5.79 -5.90 4.33
N CYS A 63 4.73 -6.06 3.53
CA CYS A 63 3.88 -4.94 3.11
C CYS A 63 3.29 -4.21 4.33
N ASP A 64 2.74 -4.96 5.30
CA ASP A 64 2.12 -4.42 6.52
C ASP A 64 3.15 -3.62 7.33
N LEU A 65 4.35 -4.19 7.52
CA LEU A 65 5.46 -3.55 8.23
C LEU A 65 5.95 -2.28 7.53
N TYR A 66 6.09 -2.31 6.21
CA TYR A 66 6.51 -1.14 5.45
C TYR A 66 5.50 0.00 5.64
N VAL A 67 4.23 -0.26 5.37
CA VAL A 67 3.16 0.76 5.47
C VAL A 67 3.05 1.30 6.89
N SER A 68 3.13 0.42 7.91
CA SER A 68 3.10 0.84 9.31
C SER A 68 4.25 1.79 9.66
N LYS A 69 5.48 1.51 9.18
CA LYS A 69 6.64 2.39 9.38
C LYS A 69 6.46 3.74 8.67
N THR A 70 6.00 3.72 7.42
CA THR A 70 5.81 4.95 6.64
C THR A 70 4.77 5.87 7.27
N VAL A 71 3.60 5.32 7.64
CA VAL A 71 2.53 6.11 8.28
C VAL A 71 3.01 6.67 9.63
N LYS A 72 3.71 5.87 10.45
CA LYS A 72 4.29 6.35 11.72
C LYS A 72 5.31 7.47 11.53
N SER A 73 6.16 7.39 10.51
CA SER A 73 7.13 8.44 10.20
C SER A 73 6.42 9.77 9.84
N LEU A 74 5.33 9.69 9.07
CA LEU A 74 4.57 10.87 8.67
C LEU A 74 3.84 11.52 9.85
N SER A 75 3.25 10.72 10.74
CA SER A 75 2.64 11.25 11.97
C SER A 75 3.63 11.91 12.93
N SER A 76 4.93 11.58 12.81
CA SER A 76 6.00 12.13 13.67
C SER A 76 6.51 13.50 13.21
N THR A 77 6.07 13.99 12.04
CA THR A 77 6.61 15.23 11.40
C THR A 77 5.62 16.40 11.46
N GLY A 78 4.54 16.29 12.25
CA GLY A 78 3.54 17.33 12.45
C GLY A 78 3.63 17.99 13.83
N GLY A 79 4.79 18.54 14.17
CA GLY A 79 5.03 19.37 15.36
C GLY A 79 5.27 20.82 14.99
#